data_AF-A0A022GMK1-F1
#
_entry.id   AF-A0A022GMK1-F1
#
_cell.length_a   1.000
_cell.length_b   1.000
_cell.length_c   1.000
_cell.angle_alpha   90.00
_cell.angle_beta   90.00
_cell.angle_gamma   90.00
#
_symmetry.space_group_name_H-M   'P 1'
#
loop_
_entity.id
_entity.type
_entity.pdbx_description
1 polymer ?
#
loop_
_entity_poly.entity_id
_entity_poly.type
_entity_poly.pdbx_seq_one_letter_code
_entity_poly.pdbx_strand_id
1 'polypeptide(L)'
;MERMRTTAATTDPTDSRDRIVTAPDARRRGLLKAPGLFALGSLAVISLGESMPAWAQTQSGSTRDDINILNTALGLEYQAIAAYQVGAESGLLQKPVLATAVKFQDHHKAHAQVLAGTVSKLGGTPVVAKKASEYTFPTDQLKTQADVLRFAAGLEKGATAAYLGVLPNFHNRELTRAAGSILGDEAMHWAVLLHVLGEDPVPGAFVG
;
A
#
# COMPACT_ATOMS: atom_id res chain seq x y z
N MET A 1 -69.18 25.83 -30.33
CA MET A 1 -69.69 26.47 -29.09
C MET A 1 -68.81 26.06 -27.94
N GLU A 2 -68.55 26.96 -27.00
CA GLU A 2 -67.63 26.78 -25.87
C GLU A 2 -68.40 26.86 -24.54
N ARG A 3 -68.10 26.00 -23.56
CA ARG A 3 -68.34 26.27 -22.12
C ARG A 3 -67.31 25.62 -21.19
N MET A 4 -66.80 26.45 -20.28
CA MET A 4 -66.08 26.15 -19.02
C MET A 4 -67.03 25.50 -17.97
N ARG A 5 -66.69 24.96 -16.77
CA ARG A 5 -65.50 24.85 -15.86
C ARG A 5 -65.89 23.84 -14.73
N THR A 6 -65.12 23.26 -13.78
CA THR A 6 -63.70 23.14 -13.37
C THR A 6 -63.57 21.89 -12.43
N THR A 7 -62.43 21.67 -11.75
CA THR A 7 -62.27 20.98 -10.42
C THR A 7 -62.54 19.47 -10.33
N ALA A 8 -61.93 18.68 -9.43
CA ALA A 8 -60.84 18.89 -8.45
C ALA A 8 -60.04 17.56 -8.27
N ALA A 9 -58.98 17.57 -7.45
CA ALA A 9 -58.13 16.40 -7.17
C ALA A 9 -58.34 15.83 -5.75
N THR A 10 -58.12 14.53 -5.59
CA THR A 10 -57.97 13.86 -4.28
C THR A 10 -56.88 12.79 -4.37
N THR A 11 -56.11 12.62 -3.30
CA THR A 11 -55.00 11.64 -3.17
C THR A 11 -55.45 10.33 -2.51
N ASP A 12 -54.80 9.21 -2.86
CA ASP A 12 -54.91 7.93 -2.14
C ASP A 12 -53.57 7.56 -1.48
N PRO A 13 -53.48 7.38 -0.15
CA PRO A 13 -52.23 7.10 0.56
C PRO A 13 -52.11 5.65 1.09
N THR A 14 -50.88 5.12 1.07
CA THR A 14 -50.36 4.03 1.93
C THR A 14 -51.08 2.66 1.94
N ASP A 15 -50.36 1.61 1.52
CA ASP A 15 -49.57 0.82 2.49
C ASP A 15 -48.26 0.32 1.86
N SER A 16 -47.24 0.12 2.69
CA SER A 16 -45.86 -0.21 2.31
C SER A 16 -45.30 -1.28 3.24
N ARG A 17 -45.54 -2.57 2.92
CA ARG A 17 -44.96 -3.72 3.66
C ARG A 17 -44.33 -4.77 2.75
N ASP A 18 -43.37 -5.47 3.34
CA ASP A 18 -42.86 -6.79 3.00
C ASP A 18 -42.31 -7.01 1.58
N ARG A 19 -41.16 -6.37 1.32
CA ARG A 19 -40.06 -7.02 0.59
C ARG A 19 -38.89 -7.25 1.53
N ILE A 20 -38.86 -8.41 2.19
CA ILE A 20 -37.72 -8.87 2.98
C ILE A 20 -36.55 -9.15 2.02
N VAL A 21 -35.61 -8.22 1.92
CA VAL A 21 -34.34 -8.44 1.22
C VAL A 21 -33.45 -9.29 2.12
N THR A 22 -33.42 -10.59 1.86
CA THR A 22 -32.49 -11.51 2.52
C THR A 22 -31.05 -11.14 2.14
N ALA A 23 -30.26 -10.65 3.11
CA ALA A 23 -28.84 -10.38 2.90
C ALA A 23 -28.09 -11.67 2.51
N PRO A 24 -27.06 -11.60 1.64
CA PRO A 24 -26.30 -12.77 1.22
C PRO A 24 -25.54 -13.40 2.40
N ASP A 25 -25.79 -14.69 2.65
CA ASP A 25 -25.17 -15.43 3.76
C ASP A 25 -23.65 -15.59 3.56
N ALA A 26 -22.86 -15.07 4.51
CA ALA A 26 -21.40 -15.03 4.46
C ALA A 26 -20.73 -16.39 4.76
N ARG A 27 -21.34 -17.50 4.32
CA ARG A 27 -20.97 -18.89 4.65
C ARG A 27 -20.54 -19.73 3.43
N ARG A 28 -19.77 -19.13 2.53
CA ARG A 28 -18.95 -19.88 1.53
C ARG A 28 -17.45 -19.62 1.67
N ARG A 29 -16.93 -19.76 2.89
CA ARG A 29 -15.49 -20.07 3.13
C ARG A 29 -15.18 -21.43 2.50
N GLY A 30 -14.36 -21.48 1.45
CA GLY A 30 -14.24 -22.70 0.63
C GLY A 30 -13.02 -22.86 -0.29
N LEU A 31 -11.93 -22.13 -0.06
CA LEU A 31 -10.60 -22.29 -0.69
C LEU A 31 -9.58 -21.62 0.27
N LEU A 32 -8.43 -22.18 0.65
CA LEU A 32 -7.85 -23.52 0.48
C LEU A 32 -7.35 -24.04 1.85
N LYS A 33 -7.32 -25.37 2.06
CA LYS A 33 -6.54 -26.00 3.14
C LYS A 33 -5.38 -26.79 2.52
N ALA A 34 -4.16 -26.29 2.68
CA ALA A 34 -2.94 -27.00 2.27
C ALA A 34 -1.79 -26.69 3.25
N PRO A 35 -1.48 -27.58 4.21
CA PRO A 35 -0.30 -27.44 5.06
C PRO A 35 0.91 -28.07 4.36
N GLY A 36 1.83 -27.25 3.84
CA GLY A 36 3.02 -27.77 3.16
C GLY A 36 4.04 -26.71 2.76
N LEU A 37 5.23 -26.81 3.36
CA LEU A 37 6.55 -26.29 2.92
C LEU A 37 6.57 -25.12 1.91
N PHE A 38 6.79 -23.91 2.43
CA PHE A 38 7.70 -22.94 1.80
C PHE A 38 8.68 -22.42 2.84
N ALA A 39 9.79 -23.14 3.01
CA ALA A 39 10.89 -22.73 3.86
C ALA A 39 11.88 -21.86 3.07
N LEU A 40 12.30 -20.76 3.68
CA LEU A 40 13.58 -20.04 3.49
C LEU A 40 14.24 -20.10 2.09
N GLY A 41 14.19 -19.00 1.35
CA GLY A 41 15.18 -18.74 0.29
C GLY A 41 14.65 -18.20 -1.03
N SER A 42 14.10 -16.99 -1.05
CA SER A 42 13.96 -16.22 -2.29
C SER A 42 14.02 -14.72 -1.99
N LEU A 43 15.05 -14.04 -2.48
CA LEU A 43 14.99 -12.60 -2.75
C LEU A 43 14.14 -12.41 -4.01
N ALA A 44 12.83 -12.58 -3.87
CA ALA A 44 11.91 -12.18 -4.92
C ALA A 44 11.99 -10.65 -5.03
N VAL A 45 12.52 -10.15 -6.14
CA VAL A 45 12.14 -8.83 -6.63
C VAL A 45 10.65 -8.94 -6.92
N ILE A 46 9.83 -8.51 -5.96
CA ILE A 46 8.39 -8.41 -6.18
C ILE A 46 8.23 -7.36 -7.28
N SER A 47 7.75 -7.80 -8.45
CA SER A 47 7.15 -6.92 -9.44
C SER A 47 5.86 -6.37 -8.82
N LEU A 48 6.03 -5.29 -8.05
CA LEU A 48 5.08 -4.72 -7.08
C LEU A 48 3.73 -4.22 -7.65
N GLY A 49 3.45 -4.51 -8.93
CA GLY A 49 2.22 -4.13 -9.62
C GLY A 49 1.12 -5.18 -9.68
N GLU A 50 1.38 -6.48 -9.44
CA GLU A 50 0.43 -7.56 -9.81
C GLU A 50 0.09 -8.63 -8.75
N SER A 51 0.74 -8.67 -7.57
CA SER A 51 0.30 -9.59 -6.51
C SER A 51 0.55 -9.06 -5.10
N MET A 52 -0.49 -9.14 -4.27
CA MET A 52 -0.40 -8.90 -2.83
C MET A 52 0.56 -9.92 -2.18
N PRO A 53 1.57 -9.48 -1.41
CA PRO A 53 2.51 -10.40 -0.77
C PRO A 53 1.79 -11.39 0.17
N ALA A 54 2.22 -12.66 0.18
CA ALA A 54 1.55 -13.71 0.95
C ALA A 54 1.48 -13.43 2.47
N TRP A 55 2.41 -12.65 3.02
CA TRP A 55 2.37 -12.21 4.43
C TRP A 55 1.22 -11.22 4.72
N ALA A 56 0.78 -10.45 3.72
CA ALA A 56 -0.39 -9.56 3.82
C ALA A 56 -1.74 -10.33 3.75
N GLN A 57 -1.72 -11.66 3.73
CA GLN A 57 -2.91 -12.51 3.90
C GLN A 57 -2.95 -13.22 5.28
N THR A 58 -1.91 -13.07 6.11
CA THR A 58 -1.84 -13.70 7.43
C THR A 58 -2.35 -12.73 8.50
N GLN A 59 -3.52 -13.01 9.06
CA GLN A 59 -4.05 -12.26 10.19
C GLN A 59 -3.27 -12.60 11.48
N SER A 60 -2.83 -11.57 12.20
CA SER A 60 -2.10 -11.65 13.46
C SER A 60 -2.97 -12.21 14.59
N GLY A 61 -2.45 -13.20 15.30
CA GLY A 61 -3.07 -13.73 16.52
C GLY A 61 -2.46 -13.18 17.81
N SER A 62 -1.32 -12.47 17.72
CA SER A 62 -0.50 -12.12 18.88
C SER A 62 0.48 -10.97 18.60
N THR A 63 1.04 -10.38 19.67
CA THR A 63 2.14 -9.41 19.59
C THR A 63 3.35 -9.95 18.81
N ARG A 64 3.59 -11.26 18.81
CA ARG A 64 4.69 -11.90 18.05
C ARG A 64 4.45 -11.80 16.54
N ASP A 65 3.19 -11.95 16.12
CA ASP A 65 2.82 -11.90 14.70
C ASP A 65 2.78 -10.44 14.22
N ASP A 66 2.33 -9.51 15.07
CA ASP A 66 2.48 -8.06 14.85
C ASP A 66 3.96 -7.66 14.68
N ILE A 67 4.87 -8.19 15.50
CA ILE A 67 6.33 -7.99 15.34
C ILE A 67 6.84 -8.52 13.99
N ASN A 68 6.37 -9.68 13.54
CA ASN A 68 6.76 -10.24 12.25
C ASN A 68 6.29 -9.35 11.08
N ILE A 69 5.08 -8.80 11.17
CA ILE A 69 4.55 -7.83 10.19
C ILE A 69 5.41 -6.56 10.18
N LEU A 70 5.66 -5.96 11.34
CA LEU A 70 6.47 -4.73 11.46
C LEU A 70 7.91 -4.92 10.95
N ASN A 71 8.54 -6.06 11.22
CA ASN A 71 9.85 -6.39 10.68
C ASN A 71 9.84 -6.63 9.17
N THR A 72 8.72 -7.09 8.60
CA THR A 72 8.58 -7.23 7.14
C THR A 72 8.48 -5.85 6.48
N ALA A 73 7.66 -4.95 7.04
CA ALA A 73 7.59 -3.56 6.60
C ALA A 73 8.94 -2.84 6.73
N LEU A 74 9.64 -2.99 7.87
CA LEU A 74 10.98 -2.41 8.09
C LEU A 74 12.01 -2.87 7.05
N GLY A 75 11.94 -4.14 6.62
CA GLY A 75 12.77 -4.65 5.54
C GLY A 75 12.48 -4.02 4.17
N LEU A 76 11.23 -3.61 3.93
CA LEU A 76 10.82 -2.89 2.71
C LEU A 76 11.24 -1.41 2.76
N GLU A 77 11.14 -0.72 3.90
CA GLU A 77 11.67 0.65 4.04
C GLU A 77 13.19 0.69 3.74
N TYR A 78 13.96 -0.27 4.25
CA TYR A 78 15.39 -0.35 3.93
C TYR A 78 15.67 -0.65 2.44
N GLN A 79 14.76 -1.34 1.74
CA GLN A 79 14.85 -1.51 0.29
C GLN A 79 14.50 -0.22 -0.46
N ALA A 80 13.48 0.53 -0.02
CA ALA A 80 13.12 1.84 -0.58
C ALA A 80 14.26 2.86 -0.41
N ILE A 81 14.82 2.99 0.81
CA ILE A 81 15.97 3.86 1.10
C ILE A 81 17.15 3.56 0.16
N ALA A 82 17.44 2.27 -0.07
CA ALA A 82 18.51 1.84 -0.98
C ALA A 82 18.18 2.13 -2.45
N ALA A 83 16.94 1.91 -2.89
CA ALA A 83 16.50 2.22 -4.25
C ALA A 83 16.56 3.73 -4.55
N TYR A 84 16.14 4.57 -3.61
CA TYR A 84 16.27 6.03 -3.70
C TYR A 84 17.73 6.50 -3.70
N GLN A 85 18.62 5.86 -2.94
CA GLN A 85 20.06 6.18 -3.01
C GLN A 85 20.59 5.93 -4.42
N VAL A 86 20.30 4.76 -4.98
CA VAL A 86 20.70 4.37 -6.35
C VAL A 86 20.09 5.30 -7.41
N GLY A 87 18.83 5.71 -7.24
CA GLY A 87 18.18 6.68 -8.11
C GLY A 87 18.84 8.07 -8.04
N ALA A 88 19.16 8.55 -6.83
CA ALA A 88 19.80 9.84 -6.59
C ALA A 88 21.25 9.89 -7.12
N GLU A 89 22.03 8.82 -6.91
CA GLU A 89 23.43 8.72 -7.33
C GLU A 89 23.61 8.38 -8.82
N SER A 90 22.53 7.98 -9.52
CA SER A 90 22.56 7.62 -10.95
C SER A 90 23.06 8.72 -11.90
N GLY A 91 23.03 9.99 -11.47
CA GLY A 91 23.30 11.15 -12.32
C GLY A 91 22.20 11.47 -13.34
N LEU A 92 21.10 10.70 -13.37
CA LEU A 92 20.01 10.85 -14.34
C LEU A 92 18.95 11.88 -13.93
N LEU A 93 18.90 12.28 -12.65
CA LEU A 93 17.88 13.19 -12.11
C LEU A 93 18.28 14.66 -12.24
N GLN A 94 17.38 15.50 -12.78
CA GLN A 94 17.53 16.96 -12.74
C GLN A 94 17.41 17.47 -11.30
N LYS A 95 18.09 18.58 -10.97
CA LYS A 95 18.19 19.10 -9.59
C LYS A 95 16.86 19.19 -8.81
N PRO A 96 15.74 19.66 -9.37
CA PRO A 96 14.46 19.70 -8.63
C PRO A 96 13.92 18.30 -8.32
N VAL A 97 14.07 17.36 -9.26
CA VAL A 97 13.62 15.97 -9.12
C VAL A 97 14.51 15.19 -8.15
N LEU A 98 15.83 15.44 -8.18
CA LEU A 98 16.77 14.92 -7.19
C LEU A 98 16.42 15.40 -5.78
N ALA A 99 16.03 16.66 -5.59
CA ALA A 99 15.60 17.17 -4.30
C ALA A 99 14.32 16.48 -3.78
N THR A 100 13.35 16.20 -4.67
CA THR A 100 12.16 15.39 -4.34
C THR A 100 12.53 13.95 -3.95
N ALA A 101 13.42 13.30 -4.71
CA ALA A 101 13.88 11.94 -4.43
C ALA A 101 14.62 11.82 -3.09
N VAL A 102 15.47 12.80 -2.74
CA VAL A 102 16.14 12.86 -1.43
C VAL A 102 15.12 13.06 -0.29
N LYS A 103 14.11 13.92 -0.48
CA LYS A 103 13.03 14.10 0.50
C LYS A 103 12.28 12.79 0.76
N PHE A 104 11.89 12.06 -0.28
CA PHE A 104 11.20 10.77 -0.13
C PHE A 104 12.09 9.72 0.54
N GLN A 105 13.38 9.69 0.23
CA GLN A 105 14.34 8.87 0.98
C GLN A 105 14.37 9.21 2.49
N ASP A 106 14.28 10.48 2.86
CA ASP A 106 14.23 10.91 4.27
C ASP A 106 12.90 10.54 4.95
N HIS A 107 11.79 10.50 4.22
CA HIS A 107 10.51 9.96 4.71
C HIS A 107 10.64 8.45 5.04
N HIS A 108 11.15 7.61 4.13
CA HIS A 108 11.37 6.19 4.43
C HIS A 108 12.37 5.96 5.59
N LYS A 109 13.38 6.84 5.77
CA LYS A 109 14.27 6.79 6.96
C LYS A 109 13.48 7.00 8.26
N ALA A 110 12.52 7.94 8.26
CA ALA A 110 11.61 8.14 9.39
C ALA A 110 10.66 6.95 9.58
N HIS A 111 10.10 6.37 8.51
CA HIS A 111 9.26 5.17 8.57
C HIS A 111 10.04 4.00 9.19
N ALA A 112 11.25 3.71 8.70
CA ALA A 112 12.14 2.70 9.23
C ALA A 112 12.48 2.93 10.72
N GLN A 113 12.76 4.18 11.12
CA GLN A 113 13.04 4.52 12.51
C GLN A 113 11.83 4.25 13.43
N VAL A 114 10.62 4.62 13.00
CA VAL A 114 9.38 4.37 13.74
C VAL A 114 9.08 2.88 13.86
N LEU A 115 9.24 2.12 12.78
CA LEU A 115 9.03 0.67 12.77
C LEU A 115 10.05 -0.06 13.66
N ALA A 116 11.34 0.22 13.53
CA ALA A 116 12.39 -0.38 14.37
C ALA A 116 12.22 -0.03 15.86
N GLY A 117 11.85 1.23 16.15
CA GLY A 117 11.51 1.66 17.51
C GLY A 117 10.27 0.95 18.06
N THR A 118 9.30 0.63 17.21
CA THR A 118 8.06 -0.08 17.61
C THR A 118 8.29 -1.57 17.83
N VAL A 119 9.04 -2.24 16.95
CA VAL A 119 9.48 -3.64 17.15
C VAL A 119 10.20 -3.79 18.48
N SER A 120 11.15 -2.88 18.78
CA SER A 120 11.90 -2.86 20.04
C SER A 120 10.98 -2.69 21.26
N LYS A 121 10.01 -1.77 21.22
CA LYS A 121 9.04 -1.52 22.30
C LYS A 121 8.12 -2.72 22.58
N LEU A 122 7.85 -3.55 21.57
CA LEU A 122 7.04 -4.76 21.70
C LEU A 122 7.87 -5.98 22.19
N GLY A 123 9.18 -5.81 22.42
CA GLY A 123 10.09 -6.89 22.84
C GLY A 123 10.63 -7.74 21.70
N GLY A 124 10.50 -7.29 20.45
CA GLY A 124 11.11 -7.92 19.28
C GLY A 124 12.48 -7.33 18.95
N THR A 125 13.29 -8.09 18.21
CA THR A 125 14.52 -7.57 17.59
C THR A 125 14.19 -6.97 16.23
N PRO A 126 14.52 -5.70 15.95
CA PRO A 126 14.41 -5.13 14.60
C PRO A 126 15.30 -5.87 13.61
N VAL A 127 14.83 -6.10 12.38
CA VAL A 127 15.71 -6.48 11.27
C VAL A 127 16.70 -5.36 10.98
N VAL A 128 17.89 -5.72 10.51
CA VAL A 128 18.93 -4.76 10.11
C VAL A 128 18.86 -4.50 8.61
N ALA A 129 19.23 -3.29 8.19
CA ALA A 129 19.40 -2.94 6.79
C ALA A 129 20.48 -3.84 6.15
N LYS A 130 20.20 -4.37 4.96
CA LYS A 130 21.20 -5.06 4.14
C LYS A 130 22.14 -4.04 3.48
N LYS A 131 23.32 -4.48 3.03
CA LYS A 131 24.19 -3.65 2.20
C LYS A 131 23.49 -3.34 0.86
N ALA A 132 23.79 -2.19 0.26
CA ALA A 132 23.22 -1.81 -1.03
C ALA A 132 23.42 -2.90 -2.12
N SER A 133 24.56 -3.59 -2.10
CA SER A 133 24.92 -4.70 -3.00
C SER A 133 24.13 -6.00 -2.79
N GLU A 134 23.31 -6.10 -1.74
CA GLU A 134 22.45 -7.28 -1.46
C GLU A 134 21.00 -7.07 -1.94
N TYR A 135 20.70 -5.90 -2.50
CA TYR A 135 19.46 -5.64 -3.24
C TYR A 135 19.72 -5.76 -4.74
N THR A 136 18.75 -6.28 -5.49
CA THR A 136 18.80 -6.34 -6.96
C THR A 136 17.82 -5.31 -7.52
N PHE A 137 18.37 -4.27 -8.14
CA PHE A 137 17.62 -3.22 -8.82
C PHE A 137 17.98 -3.21 -10.32
N PRO A 138 17.04 -2.87 -11.22
CA PRO A 138 17.24 -2.93 -12.68
C PRO A 138 18.05 -1.73 -13.21
N THR A 139 19.21 -1.44 -12.62
CA THR A 139 20.06 -0.29 -12.98
C THR A 139 20.63 -0.38 -14.39
N ASP A 140 20.71 -1.59 -14.94
CA ASP A 140 20.98 -1.89 -16.34
C ASP A 140 19.90 -1.34 -17.28
N GLN A 141 18.66 -1.15 -16.81
CA GLN A 141 17.53 -0.63 -17.57
C GLN A 141 17.25 0.86 -17.35
N LEU A 142 17.70 1.44 -16.23
CA LEU A 142 17.55 2.89 -15.99
C LEU A 142 18.49 3.68 -16.91
N LYS A 143 17.96 4.52 -17.80
CA LYS A 143 18.74 5.30 -18.79
C LYS A 143 18.39 6.79 -18.83
N THR A 144 17.24 7.16 -18.29
CA THR A 144 16.70 8.51 -18.25
C THR A 144 16.09 8.81 -16.88
N GLN A 145 15.83 10.08 -16.60
CA GLN A 145 15.04 10.52 -15.45
C GLN A 145 13.68 9.80 -15.37
N ALA A 146 13.03 9.56 -16.52
CA ALA A 146 11.71 8.94 -16.57
C ALA A 146 11.74 7.46 -16.16
N ASP A 147 12.83 6.75 -16.47
CA ASP A 147 12.98 5.35 -16.05
C ASP A 147 13.18 5.24 -14.54
N VAL A 148 14.01 6.12 -13.96
CA VAL A 148 14.23 6.19 -12.50
C VAL A 148 12.92 6.54 -11.78
N LEU A 149 12.16 7.51 -12.31
CA LEU A 149 10.87 7.92 -11.74
C LEU A 149 9.79 6.83 -11.86
N ARG A 150 9.71 6.10 -12.98
CA ARG A 150 8.76 4.97 -13.13
C ARG A 150 9.15 3.78 -12.27
N PHE A 151 10.45 3.52 -12.11
CA PHE A 151 10.93 2.52 -11.15
C PHE A 151 10.51 2.88 -9.72
N ALA A 152 10.76 4.12 -9.27
CA ALA A 152 10.29 4.60 -7.96
C ALA A 152 8.76 4.54 -7.83
N ALA A 153 8.00 5.02 -8.81
CA ALA A 153 6.53 4.98 -8.79
C ALA A 153 5.98 3.55 -8.70
N GLY A 154 6.68 2.56 -9.29
CA GLY A 154 6.38 1.14 -9.14
C GLY A 154 6.66 0.59 -7.73
N LEU A 155 7.65 1.14 -7.02
CA LEU A 155 7.88 0.83 -5.60
C LEU A 155 6.77 1.42 -4.73
N GLU A 156 6.40 2.70 -4.92
CA GLU A 156 5.40 3.38 -4.07
C GLU A 156 3.99 2.82 -4.23
N LYS A 157 3.57 2.50 -5.46
CA LYS A 157 2.32 1.76 -5.71
C LYS A 157 2.33 0.43 -4.94
N GLY A 158 3.47 -0.24 -4.94
CA GLY A 158 3.72 -1.48 -4.21
C GLY A 158 3.62 -1.36 -2.70
N ALA A 159 4.31 -0.37 -2.13
CA ALA A 159 4.30 -0.07 -0.71
C ALA A 159 2.87 0.29 -0.24
N THR A 160 2.18 1.13 -1.00
CA THR A 160 0.78 1.50 -0.76
C THR A 160 -0.13 0.27 -0.70
N ALA A 161 -0.05 -0.62 -1.69
CA ALA A 161 -0.84 -1.86 -1.73
C ALA A 161 -0.47 -2.83 -0.58
N ALA A 162 0.82 -3.01 -0.30
CA ALA A 162 1.31 -3.87 0.77
C ALA A 162 0.84 -3.39 2.17
N TYR A 163 0.91 -2.07 2.41
CA TYR A 163 0.37 -1.48 3.64
C TYR A 163 -1.16 -1.63 3.71
N LEU A 164 -1.91 -1.37 2.63
CA LEU A 164 -3.37 -1.50 2.60
C LEU A 164 -3.82 -2.91 3.00
N GLY A 165 -3.22 -3.93 2.41
CA GLY A 165 -3.56 -5.33 2.69
C GLY A 165 -3.22 -5.80 4.12
N VAL A 166 -2.25 -5.16 4.79
CA VAL A 166 -1.86 -5.55 6.16
C VAL A 166 -2.56 -4.73 7.27
N LEU A 167 -3.17 -3.58 6.96
CA LEU A 167 -4.02 -2.84 7.91
C LEU A 167 -5.04 -3.72 8.68
N PRO A 168 -5.83 -4.62 8.06
CA PRO A 168 -6.78 -5.48 8.77
C PRO A 168 -6.12 -6.63 9.55
N ASN A 169 -4.84 -6.91 9.30
CA ASN A 169 -4.16 -8.09 9.84
C ASN A 169 -3.60 -7.86 11.24
N PHE A 170 -3.28 -6.62 11.64
CA PHE A 170 -2.74 -6.34 12.98
C PHE A 170 -3.70 -6.74 14.11
N HIS A 171 -3.16 -7.38 15.13
CA HIS A 171 -3.85 -7.68 16.38
C HIS A 171 -4.01 -6.39 17.21
N ASN A 172 -2.92 -5.65 17.40
CA ASN A 172 -2.95 -4.33 18.03
C ASN A 172 -3.44 -3.24 17.06
N ARG A 173 -4.63 -2.70 17.32
CA ARG A 173 -5.32 -1.72 16.47
C ARG A 173 -4.62 -0.35 16.40
N GLU A 174 -3.73 -0.03 17.34
CA GLU A 174 -2.90 1.18 17.24
C GLU A 174 -1.78 1.02 16.20
N LEU A 175 -1.34 -0.21 15.91
CA LEU A 175 -0.44 -0.47 14.78
C LEU A 175 -1.16 -0.26 13.44
N THR A 176 -2.44 -0.63 13.34
CA THR A 176 -3.26 -0.30 12.16
C THR A 176 -3.31 1.21 11.91
N ARG A 177 -3.40 2.05 12.97
CA ARG A 177 -3.36 3.52 12.83
C ARG A 177 -1.99 3.99 12.31
N ALA A 178 -0.90 3.50 12.88
CA ALA A 178 0.46 3.89 12.48
C ALA A 178 0.80 3.46 11.04
N ALA A 179 0.47 2.22 10.67
CA ALA A 179 0.61 1.73 9.30
C ALA A 179 -0.31 2.49 8.32
N GLY A 180 -1.50 2.91 8.76
CA GLY A 180 -2.41 3.74 7.97
C GLY A 180 -1.88 5.15 7.69
N SER A 181 -1.08 5.73 8.58
CA SER A 181 -0.38 6.99 8.29
C SER A 181 0.77 6.82 7.30
N ILE A 182 1.50 5.70 7.33
CA ILE A 182 2.56 5.41 6.35
C ILE A 182 1.94 5.19 4.96
N LEU A 183 0.90 4.36 4.85
CA LEU A 183 0.12 4.16 3.61
C LEU A 183 -0.24 5.48 2.91
N GLY A 184 -0.72 6.45 3.69
CA GLY A 184 -1.09 7.76 3.17
C GLY A 184 0.07 8.56 2.59
N ASP A 185 1.28 8.38 3.13
CA ASP A 185 2.49 9.03 2.63
C ASP A 185 3.02 8.33 1.37
N GLU A 186 3.10 7.00 1.33
CA GLU A 186 3.55 6.28 0.12
C GLU A 186 2.61 6.54 -1.07
N ALA A 187 1.30 6.64 -0.81
CA ALA A 187 0.31 7.05 -1.82
C ALA A 187 0.54 8.49 -2.33
N MET A 188 0.99 9.41 -1.47
CA MET A 188 1.37 10.77 -1.88
C MET A 188 2.70 10.79 -2.65
N HIS A 189 3.68 9.96 -2.30
CA HIS A 189 4.91 9.82 -3.10
C HIS A 189 4.57 9.32 -4.50
N TRP A 190 3.75 8.26 -4.60
CA TRP A 190 3.29 7.71 -5.89
C TRP A 190 2.64 8.79 -6.76
N ALA A 191 1.67 9.52 -6.22
CA ALA A 191 0.97 10.60 -6.93
C ALA A 191 1.92 11.72 -7.39
N VAL A 192 2.90 12.12 -6.56
CA VAL A 192 3.90 13.13 -6.93
C VAL A 192 4.86 12.62 -8.01
N LEU A 193 5.27 11.35 -7.99
CA LEU A 193 6.13 10.77 -9.02
C LEU A 193 5.41 10.72 -10.38
N LEU A 194 4.13 10.33 -10.41
CA LEU A 194 3.29 10.40 -11.60
C LEU A 194 3.14 11.85 -12.10
N HIS A 195 2.91 12.81 -11.20
CA HIS A 195 2.85 14.23 -11.56
C HIS A 195 4.15 14.73 -12.21
N VAL A 196 5.31 14.36 -11.67
CA VAL A 196 6.63 14.74 -12.22
C VAL A 196 6.95 14.02 -13.54
N LEU A 197 6.34 12.85 -13.79
CA LEU A 197 6.37 12.16 -15.09
C LEU A 197 5.44 12.80 -16.15
N GLY A 198 4.52 13.68 -15.75
CA GLY A 198 3.45 14.18 -16.63
C GLY A 198 2.31 13.18 -16.84
N GLU A 199 2.20 12.18 -15.96
CA GLU A 199 1.14 11.17 -15.93
C GLU A 199 0.02 11.61 -14.97
N ASP A 200 -1.12 10.93 -14.98
CA ASP A 200 -2.24 11.24 -14.07
C ASP A 200 -1.83 10.97 -12.61
N PRO A 201 -1.83 11.98 -11.70
CA PRO A 201 -1.44 11.78 -10.31
C PRO A 201 -2.42 10.90 -9.50
N VAL A 202 -3.67 10.74 -9.95
CA VAL A 202 -4.70 9.95 -9.26
C VAL A 202 -5.40 9.02 -10.27
N PRO A 203 -4.67 8.03 -10.83
CA PRO A 203 -5.12 7.25 -12.00
C PRO A 203 -6.25 6.25 -11.70
N GLY A 204 -6.78 6.25 -10.48
CA GLY A 204 -7.88 5.40 -10.04
C GLY A 204 -8.45 5.86 -8.69
N ALA A 205 -9.73 5.54 -8.44
CA ALA A 205 -10.42 5.91 -7.20
C ALA A 205 -10.03 5.05 -5.97
N PHE A 206 -9.19 4.02 -6.16
CA PHE A 206 -8.74 3.08 -5.14
C PHE A 206 -7.25 2.78 -5.33
N VAL A 207 -6.55 2.52 -4.23
CA VAL A 207 -5.09 2.26 -4.20
C VAL A 207 -4.78 0.79 -3.88
N GLY A 208 -5.09 -0.11 -4.84
CA GLY A 208 -4.88 -1.56 -4.74
C GLY A 208 -5.39 -2.28 -5.97
#